data_AF-A0A849Q4R3-F1
#
_entry.id   AF-A0A849Q4R3-F1
#
_cell.length_a   1.000
_cell.length_b   1.000
_cell.length_c   1.000
_cell.angle_alpha   90.00
_cell.angle_beta   90.00
_cell.angle_gamma   90.00
#
_symmetry.space_group_name_H-M   'P 1'
#
loop_
_entity.id
_entity.type
_entity.pdbx_description
1 polymer ?
#
loop_
_entity_poly.entity_id
_entity_poly.type
_entity_poly.pdbx_seq_one_letter_code
_entity_poly.pdbx_strand_id
1 'polypeptide(L)'
;MDHRTMRRLWIKAAVEHRVVRLEYRGSSSDDGVVTRFVDPDFIGGWGGLSHLFPWSFRFWGSYDHEDGVGACCFQPADVVSLDITDRTFEPRSDGRWMEHLEEYQRLGLGDGTG
;
A
#
# COMPACT_ATOMS: atom_id res chain seq x y z
N MET A 1 7.76 6.47 10.09
CA MET A 1 6.88 5.33 10.42
C MET A 1 7.68 4.04 10.26
N ASP A 2 7.48 3.01 11.08
CA ASP A 2 8.21 1.75 10.92
C ASP A 2 7.57 0.84 9.84
N HIS A 3 8.37 -0.07 9.27
CA HIS A 3 7.96 -0.95 8.18
C HIS A 3 6.80 -1.88 8.55
N ARG A 4 6.68 -2.29 9.82
CA ARG A 4 5.62 -3.19 10.28
C ARG A 4 4.30 -2.44 10.34
N THR A 5 4.31 -1.20 10.81
CA THR A 5 3.12 -0.34 10.83
C THR A 5 2.62 -0.04 9.41
N MET A 6 3.50 0.39 8.51
CA MET A 6 3.12 0.64 7.10
C MET A 6 2.50 -0.59 6.45
N ARG A 7 3.10 -1.76 6.67
CA ARG A 7 2.62 -3.03 6.14
C ARG A 7 1.24 -3.42 6.67
N ARG A 8 0.99 -3.24 7.97
CA ARG A 8 -0.32 -3.49 8.57
C ARG A 8 -1.39 -2.59 7.98
N LEU A 9 -1.09 -1.29 7.83
CA LEU A 9 -2.03 -0.33 7.28
C LEU A 9 -2.34 -0.62 5.80
N TRP A 10 -1.31 -0.95 5.00
CA TRP A 10 -1.50 -1.31 3.60
C TRP A 10 -2.37 -2.57 3.44
N ILE A 11 -2.08 -3.62 4.22
CA ILE A 11 -2.87 -4.87 4.21
C ILE A 11 -4.32 -4.60 4.62
N LYS A 12 -4.54 -3.83 5.69
CA LYS A 12 -5.88 -3.48 6.15
C LYS A 12 -6.65 -2.73 5.06
N ALA A 13 -6.04 -1.71 4.48
CA ALA A 13 -6.67 -0.89 3.46
C ALA A 13 -6.95 -1.66 2.15
N ALA A 14 -6.05 -2.56 1.74
CA ALA A 14 -6.25 -3.42 0.57
C ALA A 14 -7.45 -4.36 0.77
N VAL A 15 -7.51 -5.06 1.91
CA VAL A 15 -8.59 -6.03 2.20
C VAL A 15 -9.93 -5.36 2.47
N GLU A 16 -9.92 -4.17 3.08
CA GLU A 16 -11.15 -3.40 3.38
C GLU A 16 -11.55 -2.45 2.24
N HIS A 17 -10.83 -2.48 1.11
CA HIS A 17 -11.02 -1.64 -0.06
C HIS A 17 -11.10 -0.14 0.28
N ARG A 18 -10.15 0.31 1.12
CA ARG A 18 -10.03 1.70 1.58
C ARG A 18 -8.89 2.41 0.90
N VAL A 19 -9.13 3.65 0.48
CA VAL A 19 -8.11 4.49 -0.14
C VAL A 19 -7.09 4.92 0.93
N VAL A 20 -5.81 4.81 0.59
CA VAL A 20 -4.69 5.25 1.42
C VAL A 20 -4.24 6.65 1.00
N ARG A 21 -4.10 7.56 1.96
CA ARG A 21 -3.32 8.79 1.77
C ARG A 21 -1.86 8.48 2.06
N LEU A 22 -1.01 8.66 1.06
CA LEU A 22 0.42 8.40 1.13
C LEU A 22 1.20 9.70 0.93
N GLU A 23 2.10 10.01 1.86
CA GLU A 23 3.12 11.03 1.65
C GLU A 23 4.47 10.35 1.43
N TYR A 24 5.14 10.67 0.33
CA TYR A 24 6.43 10.06 -0.01
C TYR A 24 7.38 11.06 -0.65
N ARG A 25 8.68 10.77 -0.59
CA ARG A 25 9.71 11.53 -1.28
C ARG A 25 9.82 11.04 -2.72
N GLY A 26 9.78 11.95 -3.69
CA GLY A 26 9.95 11.63 -5.11
C GLY A 26 11.36 11.09 -5.41
N SER A 27 11.50 10.36 -6.53
CA SER A 27 12.77 9.80 -6.98
C SER A 27 13.67 10.81 -7.74
N SER A 28 13.14 11.98 -8.10
CA SER A 28 13.89 13.10 -8.65
C SER A 28 14.53 13.90 -7.53
N SER A 29 15.83 14.16 -7.65
CA SER A 29 16.71 14.78 -6.65
C SER A 29 16.39 16.23 -6.26
N ASP A 30 15.22 16.76 -6.65
CA ASP A 30 14.75 18.12 -6.36
C ASP A 30 13.36 18.17 -5.69
N ASP A 31 12.69 17.02 -5.50
CA ASP A 31 11.26 17.03 -5.17
C ASP A 31 10.97 16.84 -3.68
N GLY A 32 10.20 17.80 -3.14
CA GLY A 32 9.67 17.77 -1.79
C GLY A 32 8.74 16.58 -1.51
N VAL A 33 8.13 16.59 -0.34
CA VAL A 33 7.15 15.57 0.04
C VAL A 33 5.91 15.71 -0.83
N VAL A 34 5.55 14.63 -1.52
CA VAL A 34 4.37 14.56 -2.40
C VAL A 34 3.28 13.74 -1.71
N THR A 35 2.05 14.24 -1.75
CA THR A 35 0.86 13.51 -1.30
C THR A 35 0.14 12.86 -2.47
N ARG A 36 -0.24 11.59 -2.33
CA ARG A 36 -1.08 10.83 -3.27
C ARG A 36 -2.16 10.06 -2.53
N PHE A 37 -3.25 9.79 -3.24
CA PHE A 37 -4.28 8.86 -2.82
C PHE A 37 -4.18 7.61 -3.67
N VAL A 38 -4.20 6.46 -3.01
CA VAL A 38 -3.84 5.18 -3.64
C VAL A 38 -4.87 4.13 -3.25
N ASP A 39 -5.24 3.32 -4.23
CA ASP A 39 -6.00 2.09 -4.07
C ASP A 39 -4.98 0.95 -3.83
N PRO A 40 -4.74 0.54 -2.59
CA PRO A 40 -3.76 -0.49 -2.27
C PRO A 40 -4.20 -1.85 -2.81
N ASP A 41 -3.26 -2.57 -3.41
CA ASP A 41 -3.51 -3.91 -3.96
C ASP A 41 -2.58 -4.97 -3.34
N PHE A 42 -1.27 -4.83 -3.52
CA PHE A 42 -0.33 -5.91 -3.21
C PHE A 42 0.96 -5.42 -2.50
N ILE A 43 1.61 -6.33 -1.77
CA ILE A 43 2.95 -6.13 -1.22
C ILE A 43 3.89 -7.20 -1.79
N GLY A 44 4.89 -6.77 -2.56
CA GLY A 44 5.86 -7.69 -3.15
C GLY A 44 7.17 -7.04 -3.53
N GLY A 45 8.22 -7.86 -3.67
CA GLY A 45 9.53 -7.42 -4.17
C GLY A 45 9.71 -7.76 -5.65
N TRP A 46 10.75 -7.20 -6.26
CA TRP A 46 11.22 -7.66 -7.56
C TRP A 46 11.75 -9.10 -7.44
N GLY A 47 11.16 -10.03 -8.19
CA GLY A 47 11.70 -11.40 -8.34
C GLY A 47 11.42 -12.39 -7.20
N GLY A 48 10.43 -12.18 -6.33
CA GLY A 48 10.03 -13.17 -5.30
C GLY A 48 11.03 -13.36 -4.14
N LEU A 49 12.15 -12.62 -4.16
CA LEU A 49 13.20 -12.66 -3.13
C LEU A 49 12.90 -11.79 -1.89
N SER A 50 11.67 -11.28 -1.77
CA SER A 50 11.24 -10.43 -0.63
C SER A 50 11.39 -11.12 0.72
N HIS A 51 11.38 -12.46 0.75
CA HIS A 51 11.63 -13.28 1.94
C HIS A 51 13.12 -13.30 2.35
N LEU A 52 14.05 -13.10 1.43
CA LEU A 52 15.49 -13.04 1.71
C LEU A 52 15.94 -11.63 2.11
N PHE A 53 15.27 -10.61 1.56
CA PHE A 53 15.58 -9.21 1.83
C PHE A 53 14.32 -8.48 2.30
N PRO A 54 14.03 -8.47 3.62
CA PRO A 54 12.82 -7.85 4.18
C PRO A 54 12.74 -6.33 3.99
N TRP A 55 13.76 -5.70 3.41
CA TRP A 55 13.80 -4.29 2.99
C TRP A 55 13.47 -4.09 1.50
N SER A 56 13.31 -5.18 0.73
CA SER A 56 13.10 -5.13 -0.73
C SER A 56 11.64 -5.15 -1.15
N PHE A 57 10.69 -5.20 -0.21
CA PHE A 57 9.28 -5.19 -0.56
C PHE A 57 8.84 -3.79 -1.01
N ARG A 58 7.92 -3.77 -1.97
CA ARG A 58 7.28 -2.60 -2.54
C ARG A 58 5.79 -2.68 -2.24
N PHE A 59 5.20 -1.53 -1.99
CA PHE A 59 3.75 -1.36 -1.91
C PHE A 59 3.21 -1.08 -3.31
N TRP A 60 2.30 -1.92 -3.80
CA TRP A 60 1.71 -1.83 -5.14
C TRP A 60 0.24 -1.43 -5.05
N GLY A 61 -0.16 -0.48 -5.89
CA GLY A 61 -1.54 -0.02 -6.00
C GLY A 61 -1.78 0.79 -7.27
N SER A 62 -2.95 1.40 -7.39
CA SER A 62 -3.27 2.39 -8.43
C SER A 62 -3.54 3.75 -7.80
N TYR A 63 -3.36 4.83 -8.55
CA TYR A 63 -3.81 6.12 -8.08
C TYR A 63 -5.33 6.18 -8.07
N ASP A 64 -5.87 6.68 -6.97
CA ASP A 64 -7.30 6.90 -6.79
C ASP A 64 -7.79 7.95 -7.80
N HIS A 65 -8.85 7.61 -8.56
CA HIS A 65 -9.49 8.45 -9.59
C HIS A 65 -8.63 8.92 -10.78
N GLU A 66 -7.39 8.47 -10.93
CA GLU A 66 -6.58 8.74 -12.14
C GLU A 66 -6.71 7.58 -13.15
N ASP A 67 -7.87 7.53 -13.82
CA ASP A 67 -8.13 6.57 -14.88
C ASP A 67 -7.03 6.64 -15.96
N GLY A 68 -6.35 5.51 -16.18
CA GLY A 68 -5.30 5.37 -17.20
C GLY A 68 -3.86 5.53 -16.69
N VAL A 69 -3.65 5.93 -15.44
CA VAL A 69 -2.33 5.86 -14.82
C VAL A 69 -2.16 4.46 -14.23
N GLY A 70 -1.29 3.67 -14.88
CA GLY A 70 -1.07 2.25 -14.52
C GLY A 70 -0.60 2.05 -13.08
N ALA A 71 -0.36 0.78 -12.71
CA ALA A 71 0.07 0.42 -11.37
C ALA A 71 1.31 1.23 -10.92
N CYS A 72 1.25 1.78 -9.72
CA CYS A 72 2.33 2.48 -9.06
C CYS A 72 2.95 1.59 -7.97
N CYS A 73 4.24 1.82 -7.68
CA CYS A 73 4.93 1.11 -6.62
C CYS A 73 5.73 2.07 -5.73
N PHE A 74 5.64 1.88 -4.42
CA PHE A 74 6.30 2.74 -3.43
C PHE A 74 7.29 1.93 -2.60
N GLN A 75 8.50 2.49 -2.41
CA GLN A 75 9.46 1.91 -1.47
C GLN A 75 9.13 2.37 -0.06
N PRO A 76 9.10 1.47 0.93
CA PRO A 76 8.90 1.86 2.33
C PRO A 76 9.87 2.94 2.81
N ALA A 77 11.11 2.96 2.27
CA ALA A 77 12.13 3.95 2.62
C ALA A 77 11.78 5.38 2.20
N ASP A 78 10.95 5.54 1.17
CA ASP A 78 10.55 6.84 0.64
C ASP A 78 9.24 7.35 1.27
N VAL A 79 8.51 6.47 1.98
CA VAL A 79 7.25 6.81 2.63
C VAL A 79 7.49 7.61 3.91
N VAL A 80 6.94 8.81 3.95
CA VAL A 80 6.97 9.73 5.09
C VAL A 80 5.82 9.43 6.04
N SER A 81 4.60 9.36 5.50
CA SER A 81 3.36 9.06 6.25
C SER A 81 2.39 8.25 5.40
N LEU A 82 1.50 7.51 6.08
CA LEU A 82 0.52 6.62 5.47
C LEU A 82 -0.70 6.54 6.39
N ASP A 83 -1.86 6.92 5.87
CA ASP A 83 -3.12 6.90 6.62
C ASP A 83 -4.25 6.29 5.78
N ILE A 84 -5.11 5.50 6.42
CA ILE A 84 -6.33 4.96 5.80
C ILE A 84 -7.40 6.04 5.85
N THR A 85 -7.99 6.37 4.68
CA THR A 85 -9.05 7.37 4.59
C THR A 85 -10.44 6.75 4.70
N ASP A 86 -11.49 7.58 4.84
CA ASP A 86 -12.90 7.16 4.79
C ASP A 86 -13.43 6.81 3.42
N ARG A 87 -12.61 7.01 2.38
CA ARG A 87 -13.00 6.70 1.00
C ARG A 87 -12.75 5.22 0.71
N THR A 88 -13.64 4.66 -0.10
CA THR A 88 -13.60 3.28 -0.58
C THR A 88 -13.38 3.27 -2.09
N PHE A 89 -12.77 2.19 -2.59
CA PHE A 89 -12.65 1.93 -4.02
C PHE A 89 -13.30 0.57 -4.35
N GLU A 90 -13.66 0.38 -5.63
CA GLU A 90 -14.06 -0.95 -6.12
C GLU A 90 -12.79 -1.70 -6.53
N PRO A 91 -12.45 -2.82 -5.87
CA PRO A 91 -11.25 -3.57 -6.22
C PRO A 91 -11.38 -4.15 -7.63
N ARG A 92 -10.25 -4.19 -8.34
CA ARG A 92 -10.22 -4.86 -9.64
C ARG A 92 -10.45 -6.36 -9.47
N SER A 93 -11.14 -6.98 -10.42
CA SER A 93 -11.38 -8.43 -10.43
C SER A 93 -10.09 -9.25 -10.57
N ASP A 94 -9.04 -8.65 -11.14
CA ASP A 94 -7.68 -9.20 -11.26
C ASP A 94 -6.72 -8.70 -10.17
N GLY A 95 -7.24 -7.99 -9.16
CA GLY A 95 -6.46 -7.51 -8.02
C GLY A 95 -5.91 -8.65 -7.17
N ARG A 96 -4.77 -8.37 -6.53
CA ARG A 96 -4.02 -9.31 -5.68
C ARG A 96 -4.20 -9.04 -4.20
N TRP A 97 -5.07 -8.10 -3.80
CA TRP A 97 -5.45 -7.87 -2.40
C TRP A 97 -5.90 -9.14 -1.66
N MET A 98 -6.49 -10.11 -2.36
CA MET A 98 -6.90 -11.40 -1.79
C MET A 98 -5.72 -12.19 -1.20
N GLU A 99 -4.50 -11.99 -1.72
CA GLU A 99 -3.29 -12.64 -1.19
C GLU A 99 -2.95 -12.17 0.23
N HIS A 100 -3.55 -11.08 0.69
CA HIS A 100 -3.37 -10.56 2.03
C HIS A 100 -4.37 -11.10 3.06
N LEU A 101 -5.38 -11.88 2.66
CA LEU A 101 -6.45 -12.36 3.56
C LEU A 101 -5.93 -13.18 4.74
N GLU A 102 -5.06 -14.17 4.49
CA GLU A 102 -4.49 -15.01 5.55
C GLU A 102 -3.72 -14.15 6.56
N GLU A 103 -2.94 -13.21 6.05
CA GLU A 103 -2.14 -12.35 6.90
C GLU A 103 -2.98 -11.32 7.67
N TYR A 104 -3.99 -10.75 7.02
CA TYR A 104 -4.95 -9.86 7.66
C TYR A 104 -5.61 -10.51 8.87
N GLN A 105 -6.03 -11.77 8.72
CA GLN A 105 -6.60 -12.59 9.80
C GLN A 105 -5.55 -12.86 10.89
N ARG A 106 -4.36 -13.31 10.51
CA ARG A 106 -3.25 -13.58 11.45
C ARG A 106 -2.84 -12.35 12.27
N LEU A 107 -2.97 -11.16 11.69
CA LEU A 107 -2.61 -9.88 12.30
C LEU A 107 -3.74 -9.26 13.14
N GLY A 108 -4.95 -9.85 13.13
CA GLY A 108 -6.12 -9.38 13.87
C GLY A 108 -6.60 -8.00 13.41
N LEU A 109 -6.58 -7.73 12.09
CA LEU A 109 -6.85 -6.38 11.56
C LEU A 109 -8.33 -6.07 11.36
N GLY A 110 -9.21 -7.08 11.40
CA GLY A 110 -10.65 -6.93 11.17
C GLY A 110 -11.49 -6.54 12.38
N ASP A 111 -10.90 -6.55 13.57
CA ASP A 111 -11.58 -6.12 14.79
C ASP A 111 -11.08 -4.72 15.18
N GLY A 112 -11.71 -3.70 14.61
CA GLY A 112 -11.38 -2.32 14.94
C GLY A 112 -12.19 -1.33 14.12
N THR A 113 -13.36 -0.95 14.67
CA THR A 113 -13.89 0.41 14.55
C THR A 113 -12.76 1.41 14.78
N GLY A 114 -12.29 2.04 13.71
CA GLY A 114 -11.77 3.40 13.76
C GLY A 114 -12.96 4.35 13.72
#